data_AF-A0A1G9YKL6-F1
#
_entry.id   AF-A0A1G9YKL6-F1
#
_cell.length_a   1.000
_cell.length_b   1.000
_cell.length_c   1.000
_cell.angle_alpha   90.00
_cell.angle_beta   90.00
_cell.angle_gamma   90.00
#
_symmetry.space_group_name_H-M   'P 1'
#
loop_
_entity.id
_entity.type
_entity.pdbx_description
1 polymer ?
#
loop_
_entity_poly.entity_id
_entity_poly.type
_entity_poly.pdbx_seq_one_letter_code
_entity_poly.pdbx_strand_id
1 'polypeptide(L)'
;MGCVAVSNVVPFRRPLPAQAPSERDARDRRRSEQRSLLDAVYATGSMVLAAEDRATKLTASRLQVYGFLAIEEMREDGTMRRLRPSEAIRARGERPWRLSKPACGASVTIPSLDGFLFESAGQPA
;
A
#
# COMPACT_ATOMS: atom_id res chain seq x y z
N MET A 1 63.54 -9.32 -3.33
CA MET A 1 62.56 -9.20 -4.43
C MET A 1 61.18 -9.52 -3.85
N GLY A 2 60.48 -8.55 -3.25
CA GLY A 2 59.20 -8.78 -2.56
C GLY A 2 58.04 -8.24 -3.38
N CYS A 3 57.10 -9.10 -3.77
CA CYS A 3 55.92 -8.71 -4.53
C CYS A 3 54.91 -8.02 -3.60
N VAL A 4 54.64 -6.74 -3.83
CA VAL A 4 53.52 -6.04 -3.19
C VAL A 4 52.27 -6.33 -4.02
N ALA A 5 51.38 -7.17 -3.49
CA ALA A 5 50.08 -7.41 -4.08
C ALA A 5 49.22 -6.14 -3.94
N VAL A 6 49.09 -5.38 -5.02
CA VAL A 6 48.23 -4.19 -5.06
C VAL A 6 46.79 -4.66 -5.23
N SER A 7 46.04 -4.73 -4.13
CA SER A 7 44.62 -5.04 -4.16
C SER A 7 43.83 -3.84 -4.70
N ASN A 8 43.56 -3.84 -6.01
CA ASN A 8 42.78 -2.82 -6.71
C ASN A 8 41.26 -2.96 -6.45
N VAL A 9 40.85 -3.17 -5.20
CA VAL A 9 39.43 -3.20 -4.83
C VAL A 9 39.01 -1.78 -4.48
N VAL A 10 38.38 -1.10 -5.44
CA VAL A 10 37.71 0.19 -5.19
C VAL A 10 36.34 -0.10 -4.60
N PRO A 11 36.08 0.19 -3.30
CA PRO A 11 34.75 0.02 -2.77
C PRO A 11 33.82 1.05 -3.40
N PHE A 12 32.73 0.59 -4.02
CA PHE A 12 31.63 1.45 -4.46
C PHE A 12 30.87 1.99 -3.23
N ARG A 13 31.48 2.91 -2.48
CA ARG A 13 30.74 3.73 -1.52
C ARG A 13 29.98 4.77 -2.33
N ARG A 14 28.73 4.44 -2.69
CA ARG A 14 27.78 5.46 -3.13
C ARG A 14 27.66 6.45 -1.95
N PRO A 15 28.09 7.71 -2.09
CA PRO A 15 27.84 8.69 -1.04
C PRO A 15 26.32 8.73 -0.89
N LEU A 16 25.82 8.38 0.30
CA LEU A 16 24.45 8.73 0.62
C LEU A 16 24.41 10.26 0.45
N PRO A 17 23.56 10.82 -0.43
CA PRO A 17 23.39 12.26 -0.43
C PRO A 17 23.04 12.65 1.00
N ALA A 18 23.79 13.59 1.57
CA ALA A 18 23.43 14.18 2.85
C ALA A 18 22.04 14.76 2.65
N GLN A 19 21.02 14.03 3.13
CA GLN A 19 19.62 14.42 2.95
C GLN A 19 19.48 15.82 3.53
N ALA A 20 19.06 16.77 2.69
CA ALA A 20 18.83 18.12 3.14
C ALA A 20 17.83 18.07 4.32
N PRO A 21 17.98 18.92 5.36
CA PRO A 21 17.08 18.93 6.51
C PRO A 21 15.59 18.90 6.12
N SER A 22 15.24 19.59 5.04
CA SER A 22 13.90 19.63 4.44
C SER A 22 13.34 18.27 3.99
N GLU A 23 14.18 17.36 3.49
CA GLU A 23 13.75 16.03 3.06
C GLU A 23 13.47 15.12 4.26
N ARG A 24 14.24 15.28 5.33
CA ARG A 24 14.04 14.56 6.60
C ARG A 24 12.72 14.99 7.24
N ASP A 25 12.50 16.29 7.35
CA ASP A 25 11.26 16.85 7.90
C ASP A 25 10.02 16.38 7.13
N ALA A 26 10.10 16.35 5.79
CA ALA A 26 9.02 15.86 4.94
C ALA A 26 8.72 14.36 5.17
N ARG A 27 9.75 13.55 5.41
CA ARG A 27 9.59 12.12 5.71
C ARG A 27 8.96 11.89 7.08
N ASP A 28 9.40 12.65 8.08
CA ASP A 28 8.88 12.55 9.45
C ASP A 28 7.42 12.98 9.52
N ARG A 29 7.03 14.04 8.79
CA ARG A 29 5.62 14.44 8.62
C ARG A 29 4.78 13.33 8.00
N ARG A 30 5.22 12.73 6.89
CA ARG A 30 4.51 11.61 6.24
C ARG A 30 4.35 10.41 7.17
N ARG A 31 5.36 10.10 7.99
CA ARG A 31 5.29 9.01 8.97
C ARG A 31 4.31 9.33 10.09
N SER A 32 4.29 10.58 10.55
CA SER A 32 3.31 11.06 11.53
C SER A 32 1.88 10.98 11.00
N GLU A 33 1.64 11.43 9.76
CA GLU A 33 0.33 11.34 9.09
C GLU A 33 -0.14 9.88 8.95
N GLN A 34 0.76 8.97 8.53
CA GLN A 34 0.47 7.54 8.47
C GLN A 34 0.07 6.97 9.83
N ARG A 35 0.82 7.32 10.88
CA ARG A 35 0.56 6.84 12.24
C ARG A 35 -0.76 7.39 12.77
N SER A 36 -1.00 8.69 12.63
CA SER A 36 -2.24 9.34 13.04
C SER A 36 -3.46 8.71 12.35
N LEU A 37 -3.37 8.43 11.05
CA LEU A 37 -4.44 7.77 10.30
C LEU A 37 -4.71 6.35 10.82
N LEU A 38 -3.66 5.56 11.06
CA LEU A 38 -3.79 4.22 11.63
C LEU A 38 -4.40 4.28 13.04
N ASP A 39 -3.88 5.15 13.91
CA ASP A 39 -4.36 5.29 15.29
C ASP A 39 -5.86 5.62 15.31
N ALA A 40 -6.31 6.52 14.43
CA ALA A 40 -7.72 6.89 14.35
C ALA A 40 -8.62 5.75 13.84
N VAL A 41 -8.22 5.03 12.79
CA VAL A 41 -8.98 3.85 12.31
C VAL A 41 -8.98 2.74 13.35
N TYR A 42 -7.87 2.51 14.04
CA TYR A 42 -7.76 1.43 15.02
C TYR A 42 -8.49 1.74 16.33
N ALA A 43 -8.58 3.01 16.73
CA ALA A 43 -9.38 3.46 17.86
C ALA A 43 -10.88 3.38 17.59
N THR A 44 -11.34 3.91 16.44
CA THR A 44 -12.77 3.98 16.09
C THR A 44 -13.30 2.68 15.46
N GLY A 45 -12.42 1.82 14.94
CA GLY A 45 -12.76 0.60 14.21
C GLY A 45 -13.06 0.83 12.73
N SER A 46 -13.64 1.98 12.39
CA SER A 46 -13.79 2.46 11.01
C SER A 46 -13.78 3.99 10.93
N MET A 47 -13.46 4.54 9.76
CA MET A 47 -13.42 5.98 9.50
C MET A 47 -13.93 6.27 8.09
N VAL A 48 -14.74 7.31 7.93
CA VAL A 48 -15.17 7.79 6.60
C VAL A 48 -14.21 8.89 6.14
N LEU A 49 -13.77 8.81 4.88
CA LEU A 49 -12.98 9.81 4.20
C LEU A 49 -13.78 10.43 3.06
N ALA A 50 -13.74 11.75 2.98
CA ALA A 50 -14.43 12.51 1.94
C ALA A 50 -13.82 12.26 0.55
N ALA A 51 -14.57 12.58 -0.51
CA ALA A 51 -14.12 12.33 -1.88
C ALA A 51 -12.87 13.17 -2.23
N GLU A 52 -12.87 14.41 -1.75
CA GLU A 52 -11.87 15.46 -1.94
C GLU A 52 -10.57 15.27 -1.16
N ASP A 53 -10.56 14.43 -0.12
CA ASP A 53 -9.41 14.14 0.75
C ASP A 53 -8.37 13.24 0.08
N ARG A 54 -7.89 13.74 -1.04
CA ARG A 54 -6.86 13.15 -1.86
C ARG A 54 -5.67 12.76 -0.98
N ALA A 55 -5.03 13.69 -0.28
CA ALA A 55 -3.78 13.42 0.46
C ALA A 55 -3.92 12.17 1.37
N THR A 56 -4.95 12.15 2.21
CA THR A 56 -5.26 11.05 3.12
C THR A 56 -5.57 9.75 2.38
N LYS A 57 -6.32 9.79 1.28
CA LYS A 57 -6.60 8.62 0.45
C LYS A 57 -5.34 8.00 -0.17
N LEU A 58 -4.35 8.80 -0.57
CA LEU A 58 -3.09 8.25 -1.09
C LEU A 58 -2.36 7.46 0.02
N THR A 59 -2.34 8.03 1.22
CA THR A 59 -1.78 7.38 2.40
C THR A 59 -2.54 6.10 2.73
N ALA A 60 -3.88 6.13 2.70
CA ALA A 60 -4.72 4.97 2.93
C ALA A 60 -4.47 3.86 1.89
N SER A 61 -4.41 4.18 0.59
CA SER A 61 -4.11 3.20 -0.47
C SER A 61 -2.75 2.53 -0.25
N ARG A 62 -1.75 3.31 0.18
CA ARG A 62 -0.42 2.75 0.49
C ARG A 62 -0.46 1.82 1.70
N LEU A 63 -1.18 2.21 2.75
CA LEU A 63 -1.37 1.37 3.95
C LEU A 63 -2.17 0.10 3.63
N GLN A 64 -3.08 0.16 2.67
CA GLN A 64 -3.78 -1.01 2.16
C GLN A 64 -2.83 -1.99 1.44
N VAL A 65 -1.91 -1.48 0.61
CA VAL A 65 -0.86 -2.33 -0.02
C VAL A 65 -0.03 -3.05 1.04
N TYR A 66 0.26 -2.37 2.15
CA TYR A 66 0.97 -2.97 3.28
C TYR A 66 0.12 -3.92 4.13
N GLY A 67 -1.19 -4.00 3.86
CA GLY A 67 -2.11 -4.89 4.58
C GLY A 67 -2.60 -4.35 5.93
N PHE A 68 -2.37 -3.06 6.24
CA PHE A 68 -2.79 -2.46 7.52
C PHE A 68 -4.24 -1.96 7.52
N LEU A 69 -4.85 -1.78 6.35
CA LEU A 69 -6.19 -1.22 6.22
C LEU A 69 -6.98 -1.95 5.13
N ALA A 70 -8.29 -2.05 5.34
CA ALA A 70 -9.25 -2.33 4.29
C ALA A 70 -9.91 -1.02 3.83
N ILE A 71 -10.16 -0.91 2.53
CA ILE A 71 -10.80 0.26 1.92
C ILE A 71 -12.08 -0.20 1.23
N GLU A 72 -13.18 0.45 1.55
CA GLU A 72 -14.48 0.29 0.91
C GLU A 72 -14.89 1.63 0.31
N GLU A 73 -15.38 1.62 -0.92
CA GLU A 73 -15.96 2.77 -1.58
C GLU A 73 -17.45 2.86 -1.26
N MET A 74 -17.92 4.06 -0.93
CA MET A 74 -19.34 4.36 -0.78
C MET A 74 -19.92 4.75 -2.14
N ARG A 75 -20.81 3.91 -2.67
CA ARG A 75 -21.57 4.24 -3.88
C ARG A 75 -22.75 5.16 -3.55
N GLU A 76 -23.31 5.78 -4.59
CA GLU A 76 -24.48 6.67 -4.46
C GLU A 76 -25.75 5.94 -4.00
N ASP A 77 -25.83 4.64 -4.24
CA ASP A 77 -26.90 3.76 -3.76
C ASP A 77 -26.76 3.39 -2.27
N GLY A 78 -25.75 3.94 -1.57
CA GLY A 78 -25.46 3.67 -0.17
C GLY A 78 -24.74 2.34 0.07
N THR A 79 -24.44 1.58 -0.98
CA THR A 79 -23.72 0.31 -0.85
C THR A 79 -22.22 0.53 -0.65
N MET A 80 -21.60 -0.41 0.06
CA MET A 80 -20.15 -0.42 0.32
C MET A 80 -19.50 -1.44 -0.60
N ARG A 81 -18.54 -1.00 -1.43
CA ARG A 81 -17.75 -1.89 -2.30
C ARG A 81 -16.31 -1.93 -1.84
N ARG A 82 -15.81 -3.10 -1.47
CA ARG A 82 -14.39 -3.27 -1.14
C ARG A 82 -13.51 -3.06 -2.36
N LEU A 83 -12.50 -2.19 -2.22
CA LEU A 83 -11.52 -1.90 -3.27
C LEU A 83 -10.29 -2.78 -3.08
N ARG A 84 -9.74 -3.31 -4.17
CA ARG A 84 -8.37 -3.85 -4.18
C ARG A 84 -7.34 -2.70 -4.16
N PRO A 85 -6.08 -2.97 -3.79
CA PRO A 85 -5.04 -1.94 -3.82
C PRO A 85 -4.92 -1.20 -5.16
N SER A 86 -5.01 -1.93 -6.29
CA SER A 86 -4.96 -1.35 -7.64
C SER A 86 -6.19 -0.48 -7.95
N GLU A 87 -7.35 -0.81 -7.40
CA GLU A 87 -8.58 -0.03 -7.59
C GLU A 87 -8.57 1.22 -6.71
N ALA A 88 -8.10 1.12 -5.47
CA ALA A 88 -7.99 2.25 -4.56
C ALA A 88 -7.11 3.37 -5.13
N ILE A 89 -6.00 3.02 -5.79
CA ILE A 89 -5.13 4.03 -6.44
C ILE A 89 -5.90 4.79 -7.55
N ARG A 90 -6.78 4.11 -8.29
CA ARG A 90 -7.55 4.70 -9.40
C ARG A 90 -8.76 5.50 -8.90
N ALA A 91 -9.51 4.96 -7.94
CA ALA A 91 -10.76 5.53 -7.42
C ALA A 91 -10.58 6.72 -6.46
N ARG A 92 -9.33 7.14 -6.21
CA ARG A 92 -8.99 8.15 -5.19
C ARG A 92 -9.75 9.47 -5.33
N GLY A 93 -10.15 9.86 -6.54
CA GLY A 93 -10.79 11.16 -6.79
C GLY A 93 -12.31 11.16 -6.85
N GLU A 94 -12.98 10.00 -6.83
CA GLU A 94 -14.35 9.90 -7.35
C GLU A 94 -15.42 9.83 -6.27
N ARG A 95 -15.20 9.05 -5.20
CA ARG A 95 -16.24 8.75 -4.20
C ARG A 95 -15.69 8.74 -2.77
N PRO A 96 -16.53 8.94 -1.75
CA PRO A 96 -16.13 8.78 -0.35
C PRO A 96 -15.68 7.35 -0.06
N TRP A 97 -14.73 7.18 0.85
CA TRP A 97 -14.24 5.87 1.26
C TRP A 97 -14.57 5.61 2.73
N ARG A 98 -14.81 4.35 3.08
CA ARG A 98 -14.76 3.85 4.45
C ARG A 98 -13.48 3.05 4.63
N LEU A 99 -12.66 3.48 5.58
CA LEU A 99 -11.50 2.75 6.05
C LEU A 99 -11.89 1.88 7.24
N SER A 100 -11.38 0.67 7.30
CA SER A 100 -11.60 -0.24 8.42
C SER A 100 -10.37 -1.09 8.71
N LYS A 101 -10.35 -1.72 9.88
CA LYS A 101 -9.35 -2.74 10.20
C LYS A 101 -9.42 -3.86 9.17
N PRO A 102 -8.27 -4.40 8.71
CA PRO A 102 -8.28 -5.55 7.84
C PRO A 102 -8.93 -6.71 8.60
N ALA A 103 -9.96 -7.32 8.00
CA ALA A 103 -10.50 -8.56 8.54
C ALA A 103 -9.35 -9.58 8.66
N CYS A 104 -9.13 -10.11 9.87
CA CYS A 104 -8.16 -11.17 10.08
C CYS A 104 -8.57 -12.36 9.19
N GLY A 105 -7.76 -12.70 8.20
CA GLY A 105 -8.13 -13.66 7.15
C GLY A 105 -8.75 -13.03 5.90
N ALA A 106 -8.31 -11.84 5.48
CA ALA A 106 -8.64 -11.26 4.18
C ALA A 106 -8.08 -12.13 3.04
N SER A 107 -8.73 -13.25 2.80
CA SER A 107 -8.67 -14.00 1.56
C SER A 107 -8.86 -12.99 0.43
N VAL A 108 -7.91 -12.93 -0.48
CA VAL A 108 -8.13 -12.29 -1.78
C VAL A 108 -9.40 -12.93 -2.32
N THR A 109 -10.52 -12.20 -2.36
CA THR A 109 -11.70 -12.66 -3.07
C THR A 109 -11.27 -12.76 -4.52
N ILE A 110 -10.87 -13.93 -4.99
CA ILE A 110 -10.70 -14.17 -6.41
C ILE A 110 -12.12 -14.03 -6.96
N PRO A 111 -12.41 -13.04 -7.83
CA PRO A 111 -13.69 -13.03 -8.52
C PRO A 111 -13.79 -14.40 -9.20
N SER A 112 -14.93 -15.07 -9.08
CA SER A 112 -15.18 -16.29 -9.85
C SER A 112 -15.24 -15.88 -11.33
N LEU A 113 -14.08 -15.74 -11.96
CA LEU A 113 -13.93 -15.63 -13.40
C LEU A 113 -13.53 -17.03 -13.86
N ASP A 114 -14.40 -17.62 -14.65
CA ASP A 114 -14.44 -19.04 -14.98
C ASP A 114 -13.11 -19.65 -15.44
N GLY A 115 -12.78 -20.79 -14.84
CA GLY A 115 -12.42 -22.02 -15.55
C GLY A 115 -11.09 -22.13 -16.31
N PHE A 116 -10.33 -21.05 -16.57
CA PHE A 116 -9.24 -21.15 -17.58
C PHE A 116 -7.81 -21.24 -17.04
N LEU A 117 -7.58 -21.05 -15.74
CA LEU A 117 -6.21 -20.89 -15.21
C LEU A 117 -5.55 -22.17 -14.68
N PHE A 118 -6.29 -23.26 -14.49
CA PHE A 118 -5.75 -24.51 -13.93
C PHE A 118 -6.34 -25.77 -14.61
N GLU A 119 -6.50 -25.74 -15.92
CA GLU A 119 -6.71 -26.98 -16.66
C GLU A 119 -5.38 -27.74 -16.72
N SER A 120 -5.13 -28.55 -15.69
CA SER A 120 -4.09 -29.57 -15.72
C SER A 120 -4.44 -30.53 -16.85
N ALA A 121 -3.87 -30.28 -18.04
CA ALA A 121 -3.99 -31.17 -19.18
C ALA A 121 -3.71 -32.61 -18.71
N GLY A 122 -4.74 -33.46 -18.84
CA GLY A 122 -4.65 -34.87 -18.49
C GLY A 122 -3.47 -35.50 -19.21
N GLN A 123 -2.55 -36.07 -18.42
CA GLN A 123 -1.51 -36.93 -18.95
C GLN A 123 -2.17 -38.26 -19.33
N PRO A 124 -2.04 -38.74 -20.59
CA PRO A 124 -2.66 -40.00 -20.99
C PRO A 124 -1.95 -41.18 -20.33
N ALA A 125 -2.72 -42.27 -20.20
CA ALA A 125 -2.48 -43.49 -19.45
C ALA A 125 -1.18 -44.25 -19.78
#